data_AF-A0A669D262-F1
#
_entry.id   AF-A0A669D262-F1
#
_cell.length_a   1.000
_cell.length_b   1.000
_cell.length_c   1.000
_cell.angle_alpha   90.00
_cell.angle_beta   90.00
_cell.angle_gamma   90.00
#
_symmetry.space_group_name_H-M   'P 1'
#
loop_
_entity.id
_entity.type
_entity.pdbx_description
1 polymer ?
#
loop_
_entity_poly.entity_id
_entity_poly.type
_entity_poly.pdbx_seq_one_letter_code
_entity_poly.pdbx_strand_id
1 'polypeptide(L)' 'CLTPRQKYSAKTTKKIVLRLECVEPNCRSKRMLAIKRCKHFELGGDKKRKNANARCSWIGYVIILSLFTL' A
#
# COMPACT_ATOMS: atom_id res chain seq x y z
N CYS A 1 39.48 -23.39 5.18
CA CYS A 1 38.48 -22.43 4.68
C CYS A 1 37.10 -23.08 4.67
N LEU A 2 36.37 -23.04 5.80
CA LEU A 2 34.98 -23.51 5.86
C LEU A 2 34.08 -22.30 6.09
N THR A 3 33.51 -21.75 5.03
CA THR A 3 32.44 -20.77 5.17
C THR A 3 31.18 -21.52 5.61
N PRO A 4 30.48 -21.11 6.68
CA PRO A 4 29.25 -21.76 7.09
C PRO A 4 28.17 -21.64 5.99
N ARG A 5 27.69 -22.79 5.51
CA ARG A 5 26.60 -22.88 4.51
C ARG A 5 25.29 -22.43 5.17
N GLN A 6 24.73 -21.31 4.70
CA GLN A 6 23.48 -20.78 5.23
C GLN A 6 22.30 -21.72 4.93
N LYS A 7 21.59 -22.14 5.98
CA LYS A 7 20.32 -22.90 5.90
C LYS A 7 19.24 -21.99 5.31
N TYR A 8 18.64 -22.41 4.19
CA TYR A 8 17.58 -21.67 3.51
C TYR A 8 16.36 -21.50 4.43
N SER A 9 16.05 -20.27 4.81
CA SER A 9 14.89 -19.94 5.65
C SER A 9 13.60 -19.88 4.84
N ALA A 10 12.51 -20.46 5.36
CA ALA A 10 11.15 -20.44 4.78
C ALA A 10 10.46 -19.06 4.91
N LYS A 11 11.07 -18.01 4.33
CA LYS A 11 10.45 -16.68 4.27
C LYS A 11 9.60 -16.58 3.00
N THR A 12 8.28 -16.45 3.16
CA THR A 12 7.35 -16.30 2.02
C THR A 12 7.49 -14.97 1.29
N THR A 13 8.06 -13.95 1.94
CA THR A 13 8.22 -12.61 1.36
C THR A 13 9.58 -12.00 1.68
N LYS A 14 10.13 -11.24 0.71
CA LYS A 14 11.40 -10.52 0.85
C LYS A 14 11.17 -9.17 1.52
N LYS A 15 12.16 -8.69 2.27
CA LYS A 15 12.16 -7.31 2.78
C LYS A 15 12.51 -6.39 1.62
N ILE A 16 11.60 -5.48 1.26
CA ILE A 16 11.80 -4.52 0.18
C ILE A 16 12.40 -3.25 0.77
N VAL A 17 13.53 -2.81 0.20
CA VAL A 17 14.21 -1.56 0.56
C VAL A 17 14.17 -0.65 -0.66
N LEU A 18 13.56 0.53 -0.51
CA LEU A 18 13.57 1.56 -1.53
C LEU A 18 14.84 2.40 -1.42
N ARG A 19 15.49 2.58 -2.57
CA ARG A 19 16.62 3.51 -2.72
C ARG A 19 16.06 4.80 -3.30
N LEU A 20 16.00 5.83 -2.48
CA LEU A 20 15.62 7.17 -2.90
C LEU A 20 16.90 7.95 -3.18
N GLU A 21 17.01 8.49 -4.40
CA GLU A 21 18.08 9.38 -4.81
C GLU A 21 17.51 10.79 -4.93
N CYS A 22 18.26 11.79 -4.48
CA CYS A 22 17.89 13.18 -4.68
C CYS A 22 17.99 13.51 -6.19
N VAL A 23 17.00 14.22 -6.71
CA VAL A 23 16.90 14.58 -8.14
C VAL A 23 17.83 15.75 -8.49
N GLU A 24 18.28 16.51 -7.48
CA GLU A 24 19.11 17.68 -7.67
C GLU A 24 20.51 17.27 -8.20
N PRO A 25 20.99 17.85 -9.31
CA PRO A 25 22.24 17.44 -9.97
C PRO A 25 23.48 17.55 -9.05
N ASN A 26 23.44 18.47 -8.08
CA ASN A 26 24.53 18.69 -7.14
C ASN A 26 24.37 17.89 -5.83
N CYS A 27 23.21 17.27 -5.59
CA CYS A 27 22.94 16.52 -4.36
C CYS A 27 22.95 15.02 -4.64
N ARG A 28 24.01 14.33 -4.21
CA ARG A 28 24.13 12.86 -4.35
C ARG A 28 23.58 12.10 -3.15
N SER A 29 22.65 12.69 -2.41
CA SER A 29 22.10 12.09 -1.20
C SER A 29 21.27 10.85 -1.55
N LYS A 30 21.62 9.71 -0.95
CA LYS A 30 20.91 8.44 -1.10
C LYS A 30 20.30 8.05 0.24
N ARG A 31 19.00 7.78 0.27
CA ARG A 31 18.30 7.29 1.46
C ARG A 31 17.71 5.92 1.19
N MET A 32 17.97 4.98 2.09
CA MET A 32 17.37 3.66 2.08
C MET A 32 16.17 3.63 3.02
N LEU A 33 14.98 3.39 2.48
CA LEU A 33 13.76 3.22 3.27
C LEU A 33 13.32 1.76 3.24
N ALA A 34 13.24 1.14 4.41
CA ALA A 34 12.71 -0.20 4.55
C ALA A 34 11.17 -0.14 4.66
N ILE A 35 10.48 -0.84 3.77
CA ILE A 35 9.02 -0.99 3.84
C ILE A 35 8.68 -2.25 4.64
N LYS A 36 7.50 -2.27 5.26
CA LYS A 36 6.88 -3.49 5.78
C LYS A 36 6.81 -4.56 4.68
N ARG A 37 6.79 -5.83 5.08
CA ARG A 37 6.73 -6.94 4.12
C ARG A 37 5.33 -6.97 3.49
N CYS A 38 5.29 -6.94 2.17
CA CYS A 38 4.07 -7.06 1.37
C CYS A 38 4.23 -8.23 0.38
N LYS A 39 3.12 -8.86 -0.02
CA LYS A 39 3.14 -9.92 -1.05
C LYS A 39 3.27 -9.35 -2.45
N HIS A 40 2.57 -8.25 -2.70
CA HIS A 40 2.59 -7.51 -3.97
C HIS A 40 3.23 -6.14 -3.73
N PHE A 41 4.18 -5.77 -4.58
CA PHE A 41 4.82 -4.47 -4.53
C PHE A 41 5.04 -3.97 -5.95
N GLU A 42 4.35 -2.90 -6.32
CA GLU A 42 4.49 -2.23 -7.61
C GLU A 42 4.94 -0.79 -7.37
N LEU A 43 5.93 -0.36 -8.14
CA LEU A 43 6.41 1.01 -8.12
C LEU A 43 5.73 1.76 -9.27
N GLY A 44 5.03 2.85 -8.96
CA GLY A 44 4.37 3.69 -9.97
C GLY A 44 2.97 3.23 -10.41
N GLY A 45 2.27 2.41 -9.60
CA GLY A 45 0.91 1.98 -9.92
C GLY A 45 -0.13 3.11 -9.96
N ASP A 46 -1.30 2.80 -10.53
CA ASP A 46 -2.41 3.75 -10.67
C ASP A 46 -2.92 4.25 -9.31
N LYS A 47 -3.05 5.57 -9.18
CA LYS A 47 -3.73 6.19 -8.03
C LYS A 47 -5.20 5.78 -8.07
N LYS A 48 -5.63 4.89 -7.17
CA LYS A 48 -7.03 4.47 -7.05
C LYS A 48 -7.94 5.69 -6.98
N ARG A 49 -8.86 5.85 -7.96
CA ARG A 49 -9.84 6.95 -7.96
C ARG A 49 -10.79 6.80 -6.77
N LYS A 50 -11.12 7.91 -6.10
CA LYS A 50 -12.18 7.94 -5.08
C LYS A 50 -13.49 7.54 -5.74
N ASN A 51 -14.16 6.54 -5.19
CA ASN A 51 -15.37 5.93 -5.74
C ASN A 51 -16.48 6.99 -5.85
N ALA A 52 -16.87 7.40 -7.05
CA ALA A 52 -17.93 8.39 -7.31
C ALA A 52 -19.33 7.74 -7.31
N ASN A 53 -19.63 6.89 -6.31
CA ASN A 53 -20.94 6.26 -6.16
C ASN A 53 -21.21 5.96 -4.67
N ALA A 54 -21.42 7.02 -3.89
CA ALA A 54 -22.23 6.95 -2.68
C ALA A 54 -23.69 7.22 -3.08
N ARG A 55 -24.28 6.30 -3.86
CA ARG A 55 -25.72 6.30 -4.10
C ARG A 55 -26.37 5.60 -2.90
N CYS A 56 -27.45 6.19 -2.40
CA CYS A 56 -28.28 5.74 -1.28
C CYS A 56 -27.78 6.08 0.13
N SER A 57 -27.89 7.36 0.51
CA SER A 57 -28.33 7.69 1.88
C SER A 57 -29.74 8.28 1.92
N TRP A 58 -30.19 8.97 0.87
CA TRP A 58 -31.52 9.57 0.85
C TRP A 58 -32.65 8.54 0.77
N ILE A 59 -32.54 7.55 -0.13
CA ILE A 59 -33.57 6.50 -0.30
C ILE A 59 -33.73 5.68 0.98
N GLY A 60 -32.61 5.36 1.67
CA GLY A 60 -32.66 4.69 2.97
C GLY A 60 -33.33 5.54 4.06
N TYR A 61 -33.01 6.84 4.12
CA TYR A 61 -33.60 7.76 5.10
C TYR A 61 -35.12 7.91 4.92
N VAL A 62 -35.60 7.97 3.67
CA VAL A 62 -37.04 8.06 3.36
C VAL A 62 -37.79 6.79 3.74
N ILE A 63 -37.20 5.61 3.49
CA ILE A 63 -37.83 4.33 3.87
C ILE A 63 -37.97 4.22 5.40
N ILE A 64 -36.93 4.62 6.15
CA ILE A 64 -36.95 4.55 7.63
C ILE A 64 -38.00 5.52 8.21
N LEU A 65 -38.10 6.75 7.70
CA LEU A 65 -39.10 7.73 8.15
C LEU A 65 -40.53 7.24 7.89
N SER A 66 -40.82 6.71 6.70
CA SER A 66 -42.16 6.22 6.36
C SER A 66 -42.62 5.05 7.23
N LEU A 67 -41.69 4.16 7.63
CA LEU A 67 -41.94 3.06 8.55
C LEU A 67 -42.22 3.50 9.99
N PHE A 68 -41.83 4.72 10.37
CA PHE A 68 -42.01 5.24 11.74
C PHE A 68 -43.31 6.04 11.91
N THR A 69 -43.97 6.41 10.80
CA THR A 69 -45.24 7.15 10.76
C THR A 69 -46.47 6.32 10.39
N LEU A 70 -46.29 5.02 10.09
CA LEU A 70 -47.35 4.01 9.97
C LEU A 70 -47.47 3.26 11.29
#